data_AF-A0A3B8J8P6-F1
#
_entry.id   AF-A0A3B8J8P6-F1
#
_cell.length_a   1.000
_cell.length_b   1.000
_cell.length_c   1.000
_cell.angle_alpha   90.00
_cell.angle_beta   90.00
_cell.angle_gamma   90.00
#
_symmetry.space_group_name_H-M   'P 1'
#
loop_
_entity.id
_entity.type
_entity.pdbx_description
1 polymer ?
#
loop_
_entity_poly.entity_id
_entity_poly.type
_entity_poly.pdbx_seq_one_letter_code
_entity_poly.pdbx_strand_id
1 'polypeptide(L)' 'GFYAIATNLDDCVKDILAINEQRYQIEDCFKILKTDFASRPYFHRTRERIIAHFMICYTALLIFRLLEVKLNRFDKST' A
#
# COMPACT_ATOMS: atom_id res chain seq x y z
N GLY A 1 -6.26 24.73 -6.25
CA GLY A 1 -5.05 24.46 -7.03
C GLY A 1 -5.41 23.67 -8.26
N PHE A 2 -4.66 23.78 -9.35
CA PHE A 2 -4.88 22.98 -10.57
C PHE A 2 -4.17 21.63 -10.44
N TYR A 3 -4.80 20.54 -10.88
CA TYR A 3 -4.24 19.20 -10.88
C TYR A 3 -4.15 18.70 -12.33
N ALA A 4 -2.98 18.24 -12.76
CA ALA A 4 -2.75 17.72 -14.10
C ALA A 4 -2.22 16.29 -14.01
N ILE A 5 -2.76 15.39 -14.84
CA ILE A 5 -2.38 13.98 -14.89
C ILE A 5 -1.82 13.72 -16.28
N ALA A 6 -0.57 13.27 -16.36
CA ALA A 6 0.05 12.81 -17.60
C ALA A 6 0.06 11.28 -17.61
N THR A 7 -0.54 10.68 -18.63
CA THR A 7 -0.60 9.23 -18.81
C THR A 7 -0.37 8.87 -20.27
N ASN A 8 0.14 7.66 -20.51
CA ASN A 8 0.27 7.07 -21.85
C ASN A 8 -0.96 6.25 -22.25
N LEU A 9 -1.98 6.18 -21.40
CA LEU A 9 -3.26 5.53 -21.67
C LEU A 9 -4.15 6.46 -22.49
N ASP A 10 -4.70 5.95 -23.59
CA ASP A 10 -5.68 6.64 -24.45
C ASP A 10 -7.09 6.13 -24.14
N ASP A 11 -7.46 6.16 -22.86
CA ASP A 11 -8.75 5.73 -22.34
C ASP A 11 -9.63 6.92 -21.97
N CYS A 12 -10.89 6.68 -21.61
CA CYS A 12 -11.78 7.72 -21.14
C CYS A 12 -11.20 8.42 -19.91
N VAL A 13 -11.30 9.76 -19.88
CA VAL A 13 -10.81 10.61 -18.77
C VAL A 13 -11.33 10.13 -17.41
N LYS A 14 -12.57 9.64 -17.36
CA LYS A 14 -13.18 9.11 -16.12
C LYS A 14 -12.44 7.87 -15.60
N ASP A 15 -12.05 6.97 -16.50
CA ASP A 15 -11.39 5.72 -16.14
C ASP A 15 -9.94 6.00 -15.71
N ILE A 16 -9.25 6.90 -16.41
CA ILE A 16 -7.91 7.37 -16.04
C ILE A 16 -7.92 7.99 -14.64
N LEU A 17 -8.92 8.81 -14.33
CA LEU A 17 -9.05 9.43 -13.01
C LEU A 17 -9.32 8.38 -11.93
N ALA A 18 -10.25 7.44 -12.17
CA ALA A 18 -10.56 6.37 -11.24
C ALA A 18 -9.34 5.48 -10.93
N ILE A 19 -8.50 5.18 -11.94
CA ILE A 19 -7.25 4.43 -11.75
C ILE A 19 -6.26 5.25 -10.92
N ASN A 20 -6.11 6.54 -11.21
CA ASN A 20 -5.18 7.39 -10.47
C ASN A 20 -5.57 7.54 -8.99
N GLU A 21 -6.87 7.60 -8.69
CA GLU A 21 -7.38 7.66 -7.31
C GLU A 21 -7.01 6.41 -6.49
N GLN A 22 -6.86 5.25 -7.12
CA GLN A 22 -6.43 4.02 -6.43
C GLN A 22 -4.99 4.09 -5.91
N ARG A 23 -4.15 5.02 -6.39
CA ARG A 23 -2.76 5.17 -5.94
C ARG A 23 -2.65 5.56 -4.47
N TYR A 24 -3.66 6.24 -3.92
CA TYR A 24 -3.71 6.57 -2.50
C TYR A 24 -3.61 5.31 -1.61
N GLN A 25 -4.12 4.16 -2.07
CA GLN A 25 -4.06 2.90 -1.33
C GLN A 25 -2.62 2.45 -1.08
N ILE A 26 -1.73 2.72 -2.04
CA ILE A 26 -0.30 2.43 -1.91
C ILE A 26 0.34 3.35 -0.86
N GLU A 27 -0.03 4.64 -0.85
CA GLU A 27 0.46 5.58 0.17
C GLU A 27 0.03 5.17 1.58
N ASP A 28 -1.22 4.72 1.71
CA ASP A 28 -1.75 4.21 2.98
C ASP A 28 -1.00 2.95 3.44
N CYS A 29 -0.71 2.02 2.51
CA CYS A 29 0.15 0.87 2.78
C CYS A 29 1.54 1.30 3.29
N PHE A 30 2.16 2.31 2.67
CA PHE A 30 3.45 2.83 3.14
C PHE A 30 3.35 3.52 4.49
N LYS A 31 2.23 4.15 4.80
CA LYS A 31 1.99 4.76 6.11
C LYS A 31 1.96 3.70 7.19
N ILE A 32 1.09 2.69 7.07
CA ILE A 32 0.98 1.54 7.99
C ILE A 32 2.33 0.83 8.13
N LEU A 33 3.02 0.56 7.02
CA LEU A 33 4.31 -0.11 7.04
C LEU A 33 5.35 0.66 7.86
N LYS A 34 5.34 2.00 7.80
CA LYS A 34 6.30 2.86 8.50
C LYS A 34 5.91 3.09 9.96
N THR A 35 4.62 3.27 10.25
CA THR A 35 4.12 3.61 11.59
C THR A 35 3.85 2.36 12.42
N ASP A 36 3.02 1.46 11.93
CA ASP A 36 2.42 0.38 12.73
C ASP A 36 3.34 -0.83 12.75
N PHE A 37 3.93 -1.16 11.60
CA PHE A 37 4.91 -2.25 11.50
C PHE A 37 6.36 -1.81 11.73
N ALA A 38 6.59 -0.52 12.00
CA ALA A 38 7.91 0.04 12.31
C ALA A 38 9.02 -0.42 11.34
N SER A 39 8.72 -0.49 10.03
CA SER A 39 9.66 -0.97 9.00
C SER A 39 10.96 -0.17 8.90
N ARG A 40 11.01 1.04 9.49
CA ARG A 40 12.22 1.84 9.59
C ARG A 40 13.17 1.19 10.61
N PRO A 41 14.29 0.58 10.19
CA PRO A 41 15.17 -0.16 11.09
C PRO A 41 15.95 0.82 11.97
N TYR A 42 15.53 1.02 13.22
CA TYR A 42 16.23 1.93 14.14
C TYR A 42 17.48 1.26 14.77
N PHE A 43 17.45 -0.06 14.97
CA PHE A 43 18.49 -0.81 15.69
C PHE A 43 19.26 -1.83 14.84
N HIS A 44 19.12 -1.82 13.51
CA HIS A 44 19.80 -2.78 12.63
C HIS A 44 20.93 -2.08 11.86
N ARG A 45 22.12 -2.65 11.92
CA ARG A 45 23.34 -2.07 11.31
C ARG A 45 23.84 -2.84 10.10
N THR A 46 23.62 -4.15 10.06
CA THR A 46 24.00 -5.00 8.93
C THR A 46 22.91 -5.04 7.87
N ARG A 47 23.29 -5.02 6.59
CA ARG A 47 22.37 -5.09 5.45
C ARG A 47 21.40 -6.27 5.55
N GLU A 48 21.88 -7.45 5.93
CA GLU A 48 21.07 -8.67 6.06
C GLU A 48 19.93 -8.49 7.06
N ARG A 49 20.22 -7.96 8.26
CA ARG A 49 19.20 -7.68 9.28
C ARG A 49 18.19 -6.61 8.85
N ILE A 50 18.64 -5.59 8.13
CA ILE A 50 17.75 -4.56 7.57
C ILE A 50 16.77 -5.19 6.57
N ILE A 51 17.28 -6.02 5.66
CA ILE A 51 16.45 -6.73 4.68
C ILE A 51 15.48 -7.68 5.39
N ALA A 52 15.95 -8.47 6.34
CA ALA A 52 15.11 -9.41 7.09
C ALA A 52 13.96 -8.71 7.82
N HIS A 53 14.25 -7.62 8.54
CA HIS A 53 13.21 -6.81 9.21
C HIS A 53 12.19 -6.27 8.22
N PHE A 54 12.65 -5.67 7.12
CA PHE A 54 11.76 -5.14 6.10
C PHE A 54 10.87 -6.22 5.48
N MET A 55 11.42 -7.40 5.20
CA MET A 55 10.68 -8.55 4.67
C MET A 55 9.60 -9.02 5.65
N ILE A 56 9.89 -9.05 6.95
CA ILE A 56 8.91 -9.40 7.99
C ILE A 56 7.77 -8.38 8.01
N CYS A 57 8.10 -7.08 8.08
CA CYS A 57 7.11 -6.01 8.08
C CYS A 57 6.24 -6.03 6.81
N TYR A 58 6.84 -6.26 5.64
CA TYR A 58 6.11 -6.36 4.38
C TYR A 58 5.18 -7.56 4.34
N THR A 59 5.64 -8.72 4.84
CA THR A 59 4.82 -9.95 4.90
C THR A 59 3.63 -9.75 5.85
N ALA A 60 3.85 -9.09 6.99
CA ALA A 60 2.77 -8.74 7.92
C ALA A 60 1.72 -7.81 7.26
N LEU A 61 2.17 -6.80 6.52
CA LEU A 61 1.30 -5.92 5.76
C LEU A 61 0.48 -6.67 4.70
N LEU A 62 1.10 -7.60 3.98
CA LEU A 62 0.40 -8.42 2.99
C LEU A 62 -0.74 -9.21 3.65
N ILE A 63 -0.46 -9.88 4.77
CA ILE A 63 -1.47 -10.64 5.52
C ILE A 63 -2.59 -9.71 5.99
N PHE A 64 -2.24 -8.54 6.55
CA PHE A 64 -3.19 -7.55 7.00
C PHE A 64 -4.16 -7.12 5.88
N ARG A 65 -3.63 -6.78 4.68
CA ARG A 65 -4.47 -6.41 3.53
C ARG A 65 -5.33 -7.56 3.02
N LEU A 66 -4.82 -8.79 3.04
CA LEU A 66 -5.63 -9.96 2.67
C LEU A 66 -6.80 -10.18 3.63
N LEU A 67 -6.59 -9.96 4.93
CA LEU A 67 -7.65 -10.04 5.94
C LEU A 67 -8.68 -8.93 5.75
N GLU A 68 -8.24 -7.70 5.51
CA GLU A 68 -9.13 -6.57 5.20
C GLU A 68 -10.02 -6.85 3.98
N VAL A 69 -9.43 -7.36 2.88
CA VAL A 69 -10.20 -7.74 1.68
C VAL A 69 -11.20 -8.85 1.99
N LYS A 70 -10.81 -9.85 2.78
CA LYS A 70 -11.73 -10.91 3.19
C LYS A 70 -12.89 -10.34 4.02
N LEU A 71 -12.59 -9.52 5.02
CA LEU A 71 -13.60 -8.92 5.89
C LEU A 71 -14.58 -8.05 5.10
N ASN A 72 -14.08 -7.21 4.20
CA ASN A 72 -14.91 -6.38 3.32
C ASN A 72 -15.79 -7.19 2.37
N ARG A 73 -15.38 -8.41 1.98
CA ARG A 73 -16.21 -9.34 1.21
C ARG A 73 -17.28 -10.00 2.06
N PHE A 74 -16.97 -10.36 3.31
CA PHE A 74 -17.95 -10.93 4.25
C PHE A 74 -19.05 -9.92 4.59
N ASP A 75 -18.70 -8.68 4.87
CA ASP A 75 -19.65 -7.61 5.20
C ASP A 75 -20.65 -7.34 4.06
N LYS A 76 -20.20 -7.40 2.80
CA LYS A 76 -21.07 -7.26 1.62
C LYS A 76 -21.97 -8.47 1.34
N SER A 77 -21.75 -9.59 2.01
CA SER A 77 -22.54 -10.82 1.82
C SER A 77 -23.66 -11.01 2.85
N THR A 78 -23.70 -10.15 3.88
CA THR A 78 -24.78 -10.06 4.88
C THR A 78 -25.73 -8.94 4.48
#